data_AF-A0A1M5HBQ7-F1
#
_entry.id   AF-A0A1M5HBQ7-F1
#
_cell.length_a   1.000
_cell.length_b   1.000
_cell.length_c   1.000
_cell.angle_alpha   90.00
_cell.angle_beta   90.00
_cell.angle_gamma   90.00
#
_symmetry.space_group_name_H-M   'P 1'
#
loop_
_entity.id
_entity.type
_entity.pdbx_description
1 polymer ?
#
loop_
_entity_poly.entity_id
_entity_poly.type
_entity_poly.pdbx_seq_one_letter_code
_entity_poly.pdbx_strand_id
1 'polypeptide(L)'
;MKTFEWKEEYLNWENINVAASAVYASLLGASAGTGTRQNPYTSWPTMGKAELIIGNGSFNITSNLGSNHLIIGQSMESSIINQFTFVRAINYASYTPILKHVCVKRLNPNSIGTIPIKAQNSIFDNLEITGGSVFGSGSIVNCVFKGKAFVRYSTTIFTSNSTFIECTDFNEILRTTQPLLVRCSITIDNTTLSSFATNYAAFSNCSFIIGDETEATVLSGNTPEELKQSFIDRCETQGLTIPQIDSLVSSVPEKLSRWIFTNDSTDNSHYVLENSYLHQFYKKTGIIFGFSPKFVKNIPITTESTKPESFVTGSYNSKVTLKQDHISLSESLSSTSRIEAYADSKIIWLEGKKKLNSVLLNHNLPATSGIDVDSTYSIAKEITASGQIKPGSYYIVRSADGNLAQISYNGKTYNTSILTRTNIFCGVEGVTEYTASNETKPSIYEVGDFANHKTLQIRIVDDVPTTKITSGNVLDGYWYYVVPNNLDDTSGRVTYKGVAHPCFDSFLTSDTSTISVSGNCHLRRCWKQNFDFSTETTDKTFWTGKQKPIYFDINPEDMRCFHAEHTATANEMLSDDETYIASGHPDFYSNISGSNGVILPTYDITGCFMQIRVPITTLNPM
;
A
#
# COMPACT_ATOMS: atom_id res chain seq x y z
N MET A 1 -26.53 1.92 31.93
CA MET A 1 -25.74 1.32 30.83
C MET A 1 -24.47 2.14 30.72
N LYS A 2 -23.26 1.57 30.86
CA LYS A 2 -22.02 2.36 30.72
C LYS A 2 -21.80 2.63 29.23
N THR A 3 -21.69 3.89 28.86
CA THR A 3 -21.27 4.30 27.50
C THR A 3 -19.75 4.37 27.46
N PHE A 4 -19.15 3.73 26.46
CA PHE A 4 -17.72 3.77 26.22
C PHE A 4 -17.47 4.60 24.96
N GLU A 5 -16.71 5.68 25.11
CA GLU A 5 -16.28 6.52 23.99
C GLU A 5 -14.97 5.96 23.42
N TRP A 6 -14.99 5.69 22.12
CA TRP A 6 -13.87 5.20 21.34
C TRP A 6 -13.73 6.14 20.15
N LYS A 7 -12.52 6.54 19.77
CA LYS A 7 -12.33 7.33 18.54
C LYS A 7 -12.92 6.59 17.33
N GLU A 8 -13.62 7.32 16.48
CA GLU A 8 -14.26 6.74 15.30
C GLU A 8 -13.23 6.42 14.18
N GLU A 9 -12.04 7.01 14.25
CA GLU A 9 -10.94 6.82 13.30
C GLU A 9 -10.32 5.41 13.33
N TYR A 10 -10.62 4.58 14.34
CA TYR A 10 -10.17 3.17 14.37
C TYR A 10 -10.77 2.28 13.29
N LEU A 11 -11.76 2.79 12.54
CA LEU A 11 -12.45 2.06 11.49
C LEU A 11 -11.75 2.19 10.12
N ASN A 12 -10.75 3.07 9.98
CA ASN A 12 -10.07 3.36 8.72
C ASN A 12 -8.57 3.61 8.93
N TRP A 13 -7.73 2.66 8.51
CA TRP A 13 -6.30 2.96 8.31
C TRP A 13 -5.73 2.19 7.12
N GLU A 14 -5.05 2.91 6.20
CA GLU A 14 -4.16 2.40 5.12
C GLU A 14 -4.36 0.91 4.78
N ASN A 15 -5.56 0.53 4.31
CA ASN A 15 -5.94 -0.82 3.88
C ASN A 15 -6.10 -1.94 4.92
N ILE A 16 -6.00 -1.68 6.22
CA ILE A 16 -6.26 -2.66 7.29
C ILE A 16 -7.63 -2.36 7.93
N ASN A 17 -8.57 -3.29 7.75
CA ASN A 17 -9.91 -3.22 8.30
C ASN A 17 -9.89 -3.67 9.78
N VAL A 18 -9.43 -2.80 10.68
CA VAL A 18 -9.26 -3.10 12.12
C VAL A 18 -10.59 -3.49 12.79
N ALA A 19 -11.72 -3.09 12.23
CA ALA A 19 -13.03 -3.21 12.88
C ALA A 19 -13.58 -4.65 12.95
N ALA A 20 -13.23 -5.52 12.01
CA ALA A 20 -13.87 -6.84 11.89
C ALA A 20 -13.41 -7.84 12.97
N SER A 21 -12.19 -7.66 13.50
CA SER A 21 -11.57 -8.59 14.47
C SER A 21 -10.99 -7.90 15.72
N ALA A 22 -11.20 -6.59 15.89
CA ALA A 22 -10.66 -5.85 17.03
C ALA A 22 -11.27 -6.23 18.37
N VAL A 23 -10.39 -6.23 19.36
CA VAL A 23 -10.71 -6.51 20.75
C VAL A 23 -10.62 -5.21 21.53
N TYR A 24 -11.65 -4.91 22.33
CA TYR A 24 -11.75 -3.68 23.09
C TYR A 24 -11.44 -3.91 24.56
N ALA A 25 -10.53 -3.12 25.12
CA ALA A 25 -10.19 -3.13 26.54
C ALA A 25 -10.32 -1.73 27.15
N SER A 26 -10.99 -1.62 28.30
CA SER A 26 -11.21 -0.36 29.02
C SER A 26 -11.17 -0.63 30.52
N LEU A 27 -10.54 0.26 31.31
CA LEU A 27 -10.57 0.14 32.77
C LEU A 27 -11.99 0.13 33.37
N LEU A 28 -12.96 0.69 32.63
CA LEU A 28 -14.37 0.73 33.05
C LEU A 28 -15.17 -0.50 32.58
N GLY A 29 -14.54 -1.43 31.86
CA GLY A 29 -15.14 -2.63 31.28
C GLY A 29 -15.59 -3.66 32.32
N ALA A 30 -15.77 -4.90 31.89
CA ALA A 30 -16.07 -6.05 32.77
C ALA A 30 -14.96 -7.11 32.69
N SER A 31 -14.61 -7.74 33.82
CA SER A 31 -13.62 -8.82 33.85
C SER A 31 -14.10 -10.06 33.08
N ALA A 32 -15.42 -10.26 33.02
CA ALA A 32 -16.09 -11.22 32.13
C ALA A 32 -16.65 -10.53 30.87
N GLY A 33 -16.01 -9.45 30.42
CA GLY A 33 -16.36 -8.76 29.18
C GLY A 33 -16.24 -9.70 27.96
N THR A 34 -16.80 -9.29 26.83
CA THR A 34 -16.72 -10.05 25.57
C THR A 34 -15.69 -9.47 24.60
N GLY A 35 -14.95 -8.43 25.02
CA GLY A 35 -13.99 -7.73 24.18
C GLY A 35 -14.62 -6.91 23.06
N THR A 36 -15.92 -6.60 23.15
CA THR A 36 -16.64 -5.81 22.16
C THR A 36 -16.69 -4.34 22.57
N ARG A 37 -16.96 -3.43 21.63
CA ARG A 37 -17.09 -1.99 21.88
C ARG A 37 -18.06 -1.66 23.02
N GLN A 38 -19.16 -2.41 23.12
CA GLN A 38 -20.22 -2.23 24.12
C GLN A 38 -19.96 -3.00 25.43
N ASN A 39 -19.09 -4.02 25.41
CA ASN A 39 -18.76 -4.84 26.57
C ASN A 39 -17.26 -5.18 26.58
N PRO A 40 -16.39 -4.17 26.78
CA PRO A 40 -14.94 -4.34 26.72
C PRO A 40 -14.41 -5.10 27.94
N TYR A 41 -13.24 -5.71 27.79
CA TYR A 41 -12.51 -6.30 28.91
C TYR A 41 -12.00 -5.22 29.88
N THR A 42 -11.94 -5.51 31.19
CA THR A 42 -11.29 -4.62 32.19
C THR A 42 -9.76 -4.62 32.12
N SER A 43 -9.18 -5.67 31.57
CA SER A 43 -7.73 -5.90 31.53
C SER A 43 -7.36 -6.73 30.30
N TRP A 44 -6.06 -6.92 30.04
CA TRP A 44 -5.55 -7.63 28.87
C TRP A 44 -6.11 -9.07 28.81
N PRO A 45 -6.87 -9.45 27.76
CA PRO A 45 -7.29 -10.83 27.58
C PRO A 45 -6.11 -11.66 27.06
N THR A 46 -5.89 -12.85 27.62
CA THR A 46 -4.86 -13.79 27.16
C THR A 46 -5.23 -14.31 25.78
N MET A 47 -4.89 -13.58 24.71
CA MET A 47 -5.26 -13.95 23.34
C MET A 47 -4.06 -13.96 22.42
N GLY A 48 -4.00 -14.99 21.56
CA GLY A 48 -3.11 -15.00 20.39
C GLY A 48 -3.59 -13.99 19.35
N LYS A 49 -2.64 -13.46 18.57
CA LYS A 49 -2.82 -12.57 17.40
C LYS A 49 -4.14 -11.79 17.40
N ALA A 50 -4.16 -10.65 18.10
CA ALA A 50 -5.33 -9.77 18.14
C ALA A 50 -4.91 -8.32 17.83
N GLU A 51 -5.75 -7.66 17.05
CA GLU A 51 -5.83 -6.20 16.95
C GLU A 51 -6.54 -5.69 18.22
N LEU A 52 -5.92 -4.78 18.95
CA LEU A 52 -6.39 -4.32 20.24
C LEU A 52 -6.65 -2.82 20.23
N ILE A 53 -7.83 -2.44 20.70
CA ILE A 53 -8.21 -1.06 20.96
C ILE A 53 -8.30 -0.87 22.47
N ILE A 54 -7.45 0.00 23.02
CA ILE A 54 -7.44 0.32 24.45
C ILE A 54 -8.05 1.69 24.72
N GLY A 55 -8.81 1.76 25.81
CA GLY A 55 -9.41 3.00 26.30
C GLY A 55 -8.40 3.91 26.99
N ASN A 56 -8.87 5.02 27.55
CA ASN A 56 -8.08 5.83 28.47
C ASN A 56 -7.76 5.03 29.73
N GLY A 57 -6.56 5.21 30.27
CA GLY A 57 -6.11 4.61 31.51
C GLY A 57 -4.79 3.86 31.38
N SER A 58 -4.40 3.21 32.47
CA SER A 58 -3.16 2.45 32.58
C SER A 58 -3.41 0.95 32.50
N PHE A 59 -2.86 0.32 31.47
CA PHE A 59 -2.98 -1.11 31.21
C PHE A 59 -1.65 -1.79 31.49
N ASN A 60 -1.68 -2.83 32.32
CA ASN A 60 -0.54 -3.72 32.49
C ASN A 60 -0.56 -4.75 31.35
N ILE A 61 0.34 -4.59 30.38
CA ILE A 61 0.48 -5.53 29.26
C ILE A 61 1.74 -6.37 29.52
N THR A 62 1.55 -7.46 30.27
CA THR A 62 2.65 -8.35 30.68
C THR A 62 2.92 -9.49 29.69
N SER A 63 2.24 -9.52 28.54
CA SER A 63 2.46 -10.49 27.49
C SER A 63 3.61 -10.09 26.57
N ASN A 64 4.41 -11.07 26.15
CA ASN A 64 5.29 -10.90 25.00
C ASN A 64 4.38 -10.64 23.79
N LEU A 65 4.37 -9.41 23.27
CA LEU A 65 3.74 -9.17 21.97
C LEU A 65 4.52 -9.97 20.93
N GLY A 66 3.92 -11.05 20.44
CA GLY A 66 4.43 -11.83 19.33
C GLY A 66 4.30 -11.08 18.01
N SER A 67 4.49 -11.81 16.91
CA SER A 67 4.23 -11.32 15.55
C SER A 67 2.79 -10.84 15.36
N ASN A 68 2.61 -9.72 14.63
CA ASN A 68 1.33 -9.20 14.10
C ASN A 68 0.32 -8.66 15.14
N HIS A 69 0.80 -7.93 16.14
CA HIS A 69 -0.09 -7.15 17.00
C HIS A 69 -0.21 -5.71 16.53
N LEU A 70 -1.46 -5.27 16.34
CA LEU A 70 -1.84 -3.88 16.21
C LEU A 70 -2.45 -3.44 17.54
N ILE A 71 -1.91 -2.40 18.17
CA ILE A 71 -2.47 -1.81 19.38
C ILE A 71 -2.73 -0.34 19.12
N ILE A 72 -3.96 0.09 19.38
CA ILE A 72 -4.41 1.45 19.20
C ILE A 72 -5.02 1.98 20.50
N GLY A 73 -4.52 3.11 20.99
CA GLY A 73 -5.10 3.83 22.14
C GLY A 73 -5.93 5.03 21.73
N GLN A 74 -6.61 5.63 22.71
CA GLN A 74 -7.34 6.89 22.56
C GLN A 74 -6.44 8.09 22.33
N SER A 75 -5.31 8.13 23.01
CA SER A 75 -4.36 9.23 22.88
C SER A 75 -3.06 8.82 23.56
N MET A 76 -1.97 9.35 23.04
CA MET A 76 -0.65 9.18 23.61
C MET A 76 -0.62 9.64 25.08
N GLU A 77 -1.33 10.71 25.41
CA GLU A 77 -1.38 11.30 26.74
C GLU A 77 -2.17 10.46 27.76
N SER A 78 -3.17 9.71 27.31
CA SER A 78 -4.18 9.08 28.18
C SER A 78 -4.19 7.55 28.15
N SER A 79 -3.69 6.92 27.09
CA SER A 79 -3.72 5.47 26.90
C SER A 79 -2.36 4.88 27.19
N ILE A 80 -2.17 4.47 28.45
CA ILE A 80 -0.86 4.16 29.02
C ILE A 80 -0.66 2.64 29.11
N ILE A 81 0.46 2.17 28.58
CA ILE A 81 0.96 0.80 28.74
C ILE A 81 2.02 0.82 29.85
N ASN A 82 1.66 0.32 31.04
CA ASN A 82 2.39 0.51 32.30
C ASN A 82 3.62 -0.39 32.50
N GLN A 83 3.68 -1.51 31.78
CA GLN A 83 4.82 -2.42 31.75
C GLN A 83 4.80 -3.06 30.37
N PHE A 84 5.98 -3.21 29.76
CA PHE A 84 6.09 -3.66 28.39
C PHE A 84 7.43 -4.35 28.14
N THR A 85 7.40 -5.57 27.60
CA THR A 85 8.60 -6.31 27.20
C THR A 85 8.40 -6.83 25.78
N PHE A 86 9.10 -6.24 24.80
CA PHE A 86 9.18 -6.86 23.47
C PHE A 86 10.27 -7.93 23.49
N VAL A 87 9.88 -9.20 23.31
CA VAL A 87 10.85 -10.29 23.13
C VAL A 87 11.03 -10.58 21.65
N ARG A 88 12.28 -10.37 21.23
CA ARG A 88 12.92 -10.72 19.96
C ARG A 88 12.29 -11.98 19.30
N ALA A 89 11.57 -11.82 18.20
CA ALA A 89 11.37 -12.91 17.25
C ALA A 89 12.66 -13.03 16.44
N ILE A 90 13.62 -13.83 16.92
CA ILE A 90 15.00 -13.85 16.42
C ILE A 90 15.12 -14.30 14.95
N ASN A 91 14.11 -14.92 14.34
CA ASN A 91 14.33 -15.71 13.11
C ASN A 91 13.29 -15.60 11.98
N TYR A 92 12.42 -14.59 11.93
CA TYR A 92 11.43 -14.54 10.85
C TYR A 92 11.23 -13.12 10.29
N ALA A 93 11.45 -13.02 8.97
CA ALA A 93 11.57 -11.80 8.18
C ALA A 93 10.24 -11.09 7.84
N SER A 94 9.15 -11.32 8.60
CA SER A 94 7.79 -10.99 8.12
C SER A 94 6.88 -10.29 9.14
N TYR A 95 7.40 -9.80 10.28
CA TYR A 95 6.53 -9.45 11.41
C TYR A 95 6.76 -8.03 11.93
N THR A 96 5.71 -7.21 11.87
CA THR A 96 5.73 -5.77 12.13
C THR A 96 4.69 -5.40 13.19
N PRO A 97 5.02 -5.30 14.49
CA PRO A 97 4.07 -4.77 15.46
C PRO A 97 3.77 -3.30 15.16
N ILE A 98 2.52 -2.90 15.33
CA ILE A 98 2.04 -1.55 15.09
C ILE A 98 1.47 -1.01 16.40
N LEU A 99 2.03 0.08 16.92
CA LEU A 99 1.51 0.78 18.12
C LEU A 99 1.10 2.19 17.73
N LYS A 100 -0.11 2.59 18.17
CA LYS A 100 -0.69 3.88 17.81
C LYS A 100 -1.33 4.58 18.99
N HIS A 101 -1.15 5.89 19.10
CA HIS A 101 -1.86 6.74 20.08
C HIS A 101 -1.80 6.18 21.50
N VAL A 102 -0.65 5.66 21.91
CA VAL A 102 -0.41 5.12 23.26
C VAL A 102 0.86 5.71 23.83
N CYS A 103 0.97 5.71 25.15
CA CYS A 103 2.22 5.96 25.85
C CYS A 103 2.69 4.67 26.52
N VAL A 104 3.89 4.22 26.15
CA VAL A 104 4.58 3.13 26.85
C VAL A 104 5.43 3.76 27.95
N LYS A 105 5.01 3.64 29.20
CA LYS A 105 5.79 4.14 30.35
C LYS A 105 5.61 3.30 31.58
N ARG A 106 6.66 3.24 32.40
CA ARG A 106 6.60 2.57 33.72
C ARG A 106 6.12 3.57 34.77
N LEU A 107 4.95 3.33 35.36
CA LEU A 107 4.39 4.23 36.37
C LEU A 107 4.98 4.05 37.78
N ASN A 108 5.72 2.96 38.05
CA ASN A 108 6.36 2.74 39.35
C ASN A 108 7.86 3.10 39.31
N PRO A 109 8.26 4.31 39.78
CA PRO A 109 9.64 4.78 39.74
C PRO A 109 10.59 4.00 40.68
N ASN A 110 10.06 3.30 41.69
CA ASN A 110 10.85 2.60 42.71
C ASN A 110 11.21 1.16 42.33
N SER A 111 10.72 0.68 41.20
CA SER A 111 10.96 -0.69 40.77
C SER A 111 12.19 -0.74 39.86
N ILE A 112 13.31 -1.22 40.42
CA ILE A 112 14.59 -1.38 39.72
C ILE A 112 14.37 -2.37 38.56
N GLY A 113 14.39 -1.86 37.33
CA GLY A 113 14.32 -2.68 36.13
C GLY A 113 14.20 -1.83 34.87
N THR A 114 14.95 -2.19 33.84
CA THR A 114 14.76 -1.65 32.49
C THR A 114 13.37 -1.93 31.96
N ILE A 115 12.84 -1.02 31.13
CA ILE A 115 11.89 -1.39 30.06
C ILE A 115 12.77 -1.75 28.84
N PRO A 116 13.14 -3.02 28.60
CA PRO A 116 13.89 -3.37 27.41
C PRO A 116 12.96 -3.28 26.20
N ILE A 117 13.02 -2.18 25.47
CA ILE A 117 12.33 -2.05 24.20
C ILE A 117 13.27 -2.49 23.09
N LYS A 118 12.91 -3.61 22.45
CA LYS A 118 13.55 -4.11 21.25
C LYS A 118 12.50 -4.19 20.16
N ALA A 119 12.61 -3.35 19.15
CA ALA A 119 11.68 -3.34 18.03
C ALA A 119 12.48 -3.47 16.74
N GLN A 120 11.99 -4.29 15.82
CA GLN A 120 12.56 -4.39 14.49
C GLN A 120 11.42 -4.40 13.48
N ASN A 121 11.58 -3.68 12.37
CA ASN A 121 10.56 -3.64 11.31
C ASN A 121 9.18 -3.26 11.87
N SER A 122 9.09 -2.27 12.78
CA SER A 122 7.84 -1.92 13.49
C SER A 122 7.31 -0.56 13.06
N ILE A 123 6.01 -0.32 13.22
CA ILE A 123 5.40 0.99 12.93
C ILE A 123 4.88 1.60 14.25
N PHE A 124 5.30 2.84 14.51
CA PHE A 124 4.91 3.61 15.68
C PHE A 124 4.27 4.92 15.22
N ASP A 125 3.08 5.20 15.70
CA ASP A 125 2.29 6.34 15.24
C ASP A 125 1.72 7.11 16.44
N ASN A 126 2.13 8.36 16.62
CA ASN A 126 1.76 9.16 17.80
C ASN A 126 1.97 8.38 19.11
N LEU A 127 3.19 7.86 19.26
CA LEU A 127 3.61 6.99 20.36
C LEU A 127 4.62 7.72 21.25
N GLU A 128 4.33 7.81 22.54
CA GLU A 128 5.33 8.23 23.52
C GLU A 128 5.91 7.00 24.17
N ILE A 129 7.23 6.93 24.21
CA ILE A 129 7.93 5.92 24.99
C ILE A 129 8.77 6.64 26.05
N THR A 130 8.43 6.43 27.32
CA THR A 130 9.09 7.09 28.46
C THR A 130 9.54 6.05 29.49
N GLY A 131 10.86 5.93 29.70
CA GLY A 131 11.47 4.93 30.58
C GLY A 131 12.35 5.54 31.68
N GLY A 132 12.26 4.99 32.89
CA GLY A 132 13.15 5.35 34.01
C GLY A 132 14.59 4.88 33.79
N SER A 133 15.53 5.63 34.36
CA SER A 133 16.98 5.39 34.31
C SER A 133 17.35 3.98 34.78
N VAL A 134 18.18 3.29 33.98
CA VAL A 134 19.24 2.30 34.32
C VAL A 134 19.37 1.28 33.18
N PHE A 135 20.61 0.95 32.83
CA PHE A 135 21.07 0.24 31.64
C PHE A 135 20.42 -1.11 31.34
N GLY A 136 19.94 -1.24 30.11
CA GLY A 136 19.76 -2.49 29.39
C GLY A 136 19.72 -2.18 27.90
N SER A 137 20.40 -3.00 27.09
CA SER A 137 20.51 -2.80 25.65
C SER A 137 19.15 -2.99 24.96
N GLY A 138 18.46 -1.89 24.67
CA GLY A 138 17.31 -1.84 23.76
C GLY A 138 17.76 -1.41 22.37
N SER A 139 17.26 -2.07 21.32
CA SER A 139 17.57 -1.76 19.93
C SER A 139 16.27 -1.56 19.15
N ILE A 140 16.08 -0.39 18.55
CA ILE A 140 14.95 -0.11 17.66
C ILE A 140 15.52 0.03 16.26
N VAL A 141 15.30 -0.95 15.39
CA VAL A 141 15.99 -1.00 14.10
C VAL A 141 14.97 -1.14 12.99
N ASN A 142 15.17 -0.48 11.85
CA ASN A 142 14.28 -0.64 10.70
C ASN A 142 12.82 -0.27 11.02
N CYS A 143 12.58 0.71 11.88
CA CYS A 143 11.22 1.10 12.27
C CYS A 143 10.74 2.36 11.56
N VAL A 144 9.42 2.50 11.47
CA VAL A 144 8.73 3.69 10.97
C VAL A 144 8.10 4.42 12.14
N PHE A 145 8.38 5.72 12.29
CA PHE A 145 7.81 6.61 13.29
C PHE A 145 6.96 7.67 12.58
N LYS A 146 5.69 7.82 12.94
CA LYS A 146 4.74 8.78 12.36
C LYS A 146 4.25 9.78 13.42
N GLY A 147 4.18 11.06 13.07
CA GLY A 147 3.63 12.11 13.92
C GLY A 147 4.44 12.36 15.19
N LYS A 148 3.76 12.57 16.33
CA LYS A 148 4.41 12.72 17.65
C LYS A 148 4.86 11.37 18.21
N ALA A 149 5.76 10.69 17.51
CA ALA A 149 6.33 9.43 17.96
C ALA A 149 7.76 9.64 18.44
N PHE A 150 7.99 9.57 19.76
CA PHE A 150 9.32 9.79 20.33
C PHE A 150 9.65 8.85 21.50
N VAL A 151 10.95 8.70 21.70
CA VAL A 151 11.58 7.74 22.60
C VAL A 151 12.42 8.58 23.57
N ARG A 152 11.85 9.02 24.71
CA ARG A 152 12.52 9.90 25.69
C ARG A 152 13.34 9.08 26.68
N TYR A 153 14.68 9.18 26.62
CA TYR A 153 15.58 8.40 27.49
C TYR A 153 16.79 9.17 27.99
N SER A 154 17.29 8.74 29.15
CA SER A 154 18.68 8.95 29.52
C SER A 154 19.55 7.83 28.91
N THR A 155 20.25 8.15 27.82
CA THR A 155 21.59 7.65 27.44
C THR A 155 21.84 6.40 26.57
N THR A 156 20.92 5.48 26.22
CA THR A 156 21.37 4.18 25.62
C THR A 156 20.52 3.43 24.58
N ILE A 157 19.47 4.02 23.97
CA ILE A 157 18.76 3.33 22.89
C ILE A 157 19.41 3.60 21.53
N PHE A 158 19.81 2.53 20.85
CA PHE A 158 20.25 2.58 19.47
C PHE A 158 19.05 2.42 18.55
N THR A 159 18.62 3.54 18.00
CA THR A 159 17.73 3.60 16.84
C THR A 159 18.60 3.61 15.60
N SER A 160 18.44 2.62 14.73
CA SER A 160 19.25 2.50 13.51
C SER A 160 18.35 2.28 12.31
N ASN A 161 18.69 2.91 11.18
CA ASN A 161 18.00 2.74 9.90
C ASN A 161 16.49 2.88 10.09
N SER A 162 16.03 3.98 10.67
CA SER A 162 14.59 4.20 10.92
C SER A 162 14.09 5.39 10.12
N THR A 163 12.83 5.32 9.72
CA THR A 163 12.17 6.39 8.97
C THR A 163 11.24 7.16 9.91
N PHE A 164 11.37 8.49 9.93
CA PHE A 164 10.58 9.41 10.74
C PHE A 164 9.73 10.27 9.82
N ILE A 165 8.42 10.33 10.05
CA ILE A 165 7.47 10.98 9.15
C ILE A 165 6.65 11.98 9.93
N GLU A 166 6.64 13.22 9.45
CA GLU A 166 5.83 14.30 10.05
C GLU A 166 6.11 14.47 11.56
N CYS A 167 7.33 14.13 11.97
CA CYS A 167 7.77 14.29 13.35
C CYS A 167 8.14 15.75 13.62
N THR A 168 7.85 16.21 14.85
CA THR A 168 8.05 17.60 15.28
C THR A 168 9.09 17.77 16.38
N ASP A 169 9.62 16.69 16.97
CA ASP A 169 10.60 16.74 18.06
C ASP A 169 11.95 16.17 17.60
N PHE A 170 12.90 17.07 17.29
CA PHE A 170 14.07 16.77 16.48
C PHE A 170 15.31 16.27 17.25
N ASN A 171 15.53 16.77 18.46
CA ASN A 171 16.82 16.63 19.15
C ASN A 171 17.13 15.18 19.56
N GLU A 172 16.10 14.36 19.80
CA GLU A 172 16.27 12.94 20.09
C GLU A 172 16.41 12.08 18.82
N ILE A 173 15.93 12.56 17.67
CA ILE A 173 15.94 11.83 16.38
C ILE A 173 17.32 11.85 15.70
N LEU A 174 18.12 12.90 15.88
CA LEU A 174 19.48 12.91 15.31
C LEU A 174 20.52 12.12 16.11
N ARG A 175 20.18 11.68 17.32
CA ARG A 175 20.99 10.71 18.08
C ARG A 175 21.00 9.33 17.42
N THR A 176 20.09 9.09 16.47
CA THR A 176 19.90 7.81 15.79
C THR A 176 20.93 7.62 14.66
N THR A 177 21.22 6.37 14.33
CA THR A 177 22.14 6.04 13.23
C THR A 177 21.37 6.00 11.91
N GLN A 178 21.76 6.84 10.94
CA GLN A 178 21.21 6.84 9.58
C GLN A 178 19.68 7.00 9.51
N PRO A 179 19.07 8.00 10.19
CA PRO A 179 17.65 8.28 10.04
C PRO A 179 17.32 8.80 8.65
N LEU A 180 16.13 8.44 8.18
CA LEU A 180 15.45 9.09 7.06
C LEU A 180 14.29 9.89 7.62
N LEU A 181 14.37 11.22 7.56
CA LEU A 181 13.29 12.13 7.95
C LEU A 181 12.49 12.52 6.72
N VAL A 182 11.17 12.38 6.77
CA VAL A 182 10.24 12.60 5.66
C VAL A 182 9.15 13.57 6.09
N ARG A 183 9.05 14.74 5.45
CA ARG A 183 8.05 15.77 5.79
C ARG A 183 8.03 16.20 7.27
N CYS A 184 9.16 16.03 7.95
CA CYS A 184 9.32 16.50 9.33
C CYS A 184 9.50 18.02 9.37
N SER A 185 9.08 18.61 10.49
CA SER A 185 9.39 20.00 10.86
C SER A 185 10.51 19.99 11.90
N ILE A 186 11.63 20.63 11.56
CA ILE A 186 12.91 20.40 12.21
C ILE A 186 13.46 21.70 12.80
N THR A 187 13.72 21.73 14.10
CA THR A 187 14.40 22.88 14.74
C THR A 187 15.91 22.67 14.80
N ILE A 188 16.68 23.64 14.33
CA ILE A 188 18.15 23.62 14.27
C ILE A 188 18.71 24.77 15.10
N ASP A 189 19.59 24.43 16.04
CA ASP A 189 20.40 25.39 16.80
C ASP A 189 21.89 24.99 16.79
N ASN A 190 22.74 25.77 17.45
CA ASN A 190 24.18 25.48 17.57
C ASN A 190 24.46 24.16 18.32
N THR A 191 23.63 23.78 19.29
CA THR A 191 23.78 22.52 20.05
C THR A 191 23.56 21.33 19.12
N THR A 192 22.54 21.42 18.27
CA THR A 192 22.18 20.41 17.27
C THR A 192 23.29 20.21 16.25
N LEU A 193 23.81 21.31 15.66
CA LEU A 193 24.91 21.23 14.69
C LEU A 193 26.18 20.67 15.31
N SER A 194 26.58 21.17 16.48
CA SER A 194 27.81 20.71 17.15
C SER A 194 27.74 19.25 17.62
N SER A 195 26.56 18.78 18.03
CA SER A 195 26.38 17.42 18.56
C SER A 195 26.17 16.37 17.48
N PHE A 196 25.55 16.73 16.33
CA PHE A 196 25.01 15.73 15.41
C PHE A 196 25.36 15.92 13.93
N ALA A 197 26.03 17.01 13.53
CA ALA A 197 26.41 17.19 12.12
C ALA A 197 27.33 16.08 11.59
N THR A 198 28.04 15.38 12.48
CA THR A 198 28.89 14.23 12.15
C THR A 198 28.11 12.91 11.98
N ASN A 199 26.82 12.87 12.30
CA ASN A 199 25.98 11.72 12.03
C ASN A 199 25.48 11.74 10.58
N TYR A 200 25.35 10.57 9.98
CA TYR A 200 24.66 10.43 8.70
C TYR A 200 23.16 10.57 8.92
N ALA A 201 22.52 11.50 8.22
CA ALA A 201 21.07 11.70 8.22
C ALA A 201 20.56 12.13 6.84
N ALA A 202 19.35 11.73 6.47
CA ALA A 202 18.69 12.16 5.24
C ALA A 202 17.38 12.89 5.54
N PHE A 203 17.12 13.97 4.81
CA PHE A 203 15.95 14.84 4.93
C PHE A 203 15.23 14.89 3.58
N SER A 204 14.03 14.33 3.52
CA SER A 204 13.17 14.26 2.33
C SER A 204 11.93 15.11 2.52
N ASN A 205 11.75 16.16 1.71
CA ASN A 205 10.60 17.06 1.78
C ASN A 205 10.36 17.69 3.17
N CYS A 206 11.43 17.97 3.93
CA CYS A 206 11.36 18.54 5.28
C CYS A 206 11.30 20.08 5.29
N SER A 207 10.73 20.63 6.36
CA SER A 207 10.80 22.06 6.69
C SER A 207 11.66 22.29 7.94
N PHE A 208 12.24 23.49 8.04
CA PHE A 208 13.21 23.82 9.08
C PHE A 208 12.87 25.13 9.78
N ILE A 209 13.13 25.18 11.09
CA ILE A 209 13.22 26.37 11.94
C ILE A 209 14.68 26.48 12.36
N ILE A 210 15.43 27.44 11.85
CA ILE A 210 16.87 27.57 12.05
C ILE A 210 17.17 28.79 12.94
N GLY A 211 17.92 28.59 14.02
CA GLY A 211 18.27 29.65 14.95
C GLY A 211 17.03 30.27 15.59
N ASP A 212 16.88 31.59 15.41
CA ASP A 212 15.78 32.37 15.99
C ASP A 212 14.58 32.53 15.03
N GLU A 213 14.52 31.75 13.95
CA GLU A 213 13.34 31.70 13.07
C GLU A 213 12.09 31.26 13.86
N THR A 214 10.92 31.82 13.53
CA THR A 214 9.67 31.56 14.26
C THR A 214 8.77 30.54 13.58
N GLU A 215 9.00 30.25 12.30
CA GLU A 215 8.15 29.38 11.48
C GLU A 215 8.97 28.37 10.69
N ALA A 216 8.42 27.17 10.54
CA ALA A 216 9.07 26.10 9.78
C ALA A 216 8.89 26.34 8.28
N THR A 217 9.99 26.55 7.57
CA THR A 217 9.99 26.80 6.13
C THR A 217 10.81 25.76 5.38
N VAL A 218 10.34 25.37 4.20
CA VAL A 218 11.07 24.46 3.29
C VAL A 218 12.35 25.11 2.78
N LEU A 219 13.34 24.28 2.42
CA LEU A 219 14.57 24.76 1.78
C LEU A 219 14.30 25.18 0.33
N SER A 220 15.01 26.20 -0.13
CA SER A 220 14.92 26.67 -1.52
C SER A 220 15.87 25.86 -2.41
N GLY A 221 15.40 25.44 -3.59
CA GLY A 221 16.20 24.70 -4.56
C GLY A 221 15.45 23.51 -5.17
N ASN A 222 15.94 23.03 -6.30
CA ASN A 222 15.43 21.84 -6.99
C ASN A 222 16.43 20.69 -6.96
N THR A 223 17.72 20.97 -6.71
CA THR A 223 18.77 19.97 -6.58
C THR A 223 19.21 19.79 -5.13
N PRO A 224 19.71 18.61 -4.74
CA PRO A 224 20.28 18.36 -3.42
C PRO A 224 21.37 19.35 -3.00
N GLU A 225 22.19 19.79 -3.96
CA GLU A 225 23.24 20.78 -3.75
C GLU A 225 22.67 22.18 -3.46
N GLU A 226 21.63 22.60 -4.19
CA GLU A 226 20.92 23.84 -3.92
C GLU A 226 20.20 23.81 -2.55
N LEU A 227 19.55 22.70 -2.21
CA LEU A 227 18.89 22.53 -0.91
C LEU A 227 19.92 22.59 0.23
N LYS A 228 21.05 21.90 0.09
CA LYS A 228 22.17 21.95 1.04
C LYS A 228 22.68 23.39 1.20
N GLN A 229 22.87 24.12 0.10
CA GLN A 229 23.32 25.50 0.15
C GLN A 229 22.29 26.41 0.82
N SER A 230 21.00 26.26 0.51
CA SER A 230 19.91 27.01 1.16
C SER A 230 19.90 26.79 2.68
N PHE A 231 20.17 25.57 3.15
CA PHE A 231 20.29 25.29 4.58
C PHE A 231 21.52 25.99 5.19
N ILE A 232 22.66 25.95 4.51
CA ILE A 232 23.90 26.61 4.95
C ILE A 232 23.70 28.11 5.07
N ASP A 233 23.15 28.76 4.04
CA ASP A 233 22.93 30.21 4.01
C ASP A 233 22.00 30.66 5.13
N ARG A 234 20.93 29.89 5.41
CA ARG A 234 20.02 30.15 6.54
C ARG A 234 20.74 30.01 7.89
N CYS A 235 21.54 28.97 8.07
CA CYS A 235 22.34 28.80 9.29
C CYS A 235 23.32 29.96 9.51
N GLU A 236 24.02 30.38 8.47
CA GLU A 236 24.99 31.49 8.55
C GLU A 236 24.31 32.83 8.81
N THR A 237 23.14 33.07 8.20
CA THR A 237 22.31 34.26 8.46
C THR A 237 21.90 34.35 9.93
N GLN A 238 21.62 33.21 10.55
CA GLN A 238 21.28 33.07 11.96
C GLN A 238 22.50 33.03 12.89
N GLY A 239 23.72 33.24 12.36
CA GLY A 239 24.96 33.23 13.13
C GLY A 239 25.36 31.85 13.67
N LEU A 240 24.83 30.76 13.10
CA LEU A 240 25.17 29.40 13.50
C LEU A 240 26.48 28.94 12.86
N THR A 241 27.29 28.20 13.62
CA THR A 241 28.56 27.66 13.11
C THR A 241 28.36 26.24 12.58
N ILE A 242 28.64 26.05 11.29
CA ILE A 242 28.50 24.76 10.62
C ILE A 242 29.87 24.07 10.56
N PRO A 243 30.03 22.87 11.14
CA PRO A 243 31.29 22.15 11.08
C PRO A 243 31.59 21.65 9.66
N GLN A 244 32.86 21.71 9.28
CA GLN A 244 33.38 21.03 8.08
C GLN A 244 33.77 19.60 8.45
N ILE A 245 33.30 18.64 7.64
CA ILE A 245 33.41 17.22 7.94
C ILE A 245 33.90 16.49 6.70
N ASP A 246 34.82 15.55 6.89
CA ASP A 246 35.30 14.68 5.83
C ASP A 246 34.16 13.91 5.17
N SER A 247 34.16 13.93 3.84
CA SER A 247 33.18 13.28 3.00
C SER A 247 33.72 11.95 2.49
N LEU A 248 32.85 10.93 2.40
CA LEU A 248 33.20 9.69 1.68
C LEU A 248 33.18 9.88 0.15
N VAL A 249 32.59 10.97 -0.32
CA VAL A 249 32.38 11.23 -1.76
C VAL A 249 33.24 12.38 -2.30
N SER A 250 33.96 13.09 -1.44
CA SER A 250 34.80 14.24 -1.76
C SER A 250 36.13 14.16 -1.01
N SER A 251 37.22 14.57 -1.65
CA SER A 251 38.58 14.53 -1.09
C SER A 251 38.91 15.71 -0.17
N VAL A 252 37.96 16.62 0.05
CA VAL A 252 38.12 17.83 0.87
C VAL A 252 36.99 17.89 1.89
N PRO A 253 37.23 18.31 3.15
CA PRO A 253 36.16 18.51 4.13
C PRO A 253 35.10 19.49 3.61
N GLU A 254 33.83 19.09 3.70
CA GLU A 254 32.70 19.92 3.28
C GLU A 254 31.75 20.18 4.45
N LYS A 255 31.11 21.35 4.46
CA LYS A 255 30.01 21.63 5.41
C LYS A 255 28.91 20.60 5.19
N LEU A 256 28.41 20.00 6.28
CA LEU A 256 27.27 19.07 6.26
C LEU A 256 27.42 17.90 5.27
N SER A 257 28.62 17.35 5.07
CA SER A 257 28.89 16.26 4.12
C SER A 257 28.14 14.94 4.41
N ARG A 258 27.62 14.78 5.62
CA ARG A 258 26.88 13.59 6.09
C ARG A 258 25.37 13.80 6.15
N TRP A 259 24.90 15.00 5.87
CA TRP A 259 23.49 15.34 5.84
C TRP A 259 23.04 15.48 4.40
N ILE A 260 22.04 14.68 4.02
CA ILE A 260 21.55 14.60 2.65
C ILE A 260 20.19 15.30 2.60
N PHE A 261 20.10 16.37 1.83
CA PHE A 261 18.85 17.11 1.61
C PHE A 261 18.29 16.74 0.24
N THR A 262 17.02 16.37 0.18
CA THR A 262 16.37 15.99 -1.07
C THR A 262 14.91 16.38 -1.01
N ASN A 263 14.37 16.69 -2.19
CA ASN A 263 12.95 16.62 -2.42
C ASN A 263 12.67 15.33 -3.21
N ASP A 264 11.57 14.65 -2.91
CA ASP A 264 11.03 13.54 -3.72
C ASP A 264 11.92 12.29 -3.88
N SER A 265 12.80 11.98 -2.91
CA SER A 265 13.54 10.70 -2.93
C SER A 265 12.79 9.54 -2.27
N THR A 266 11.57 9.77 -1.79
CA THR A 266 10.78 8.79 -1.02
C THR A 266 9.34 8.75 -1.52
N ASP A 267 8.72 7.56 -1.55
CA ASP A 267 7.30 7.42 -1.88
C ASP A 267 6.38 7.71 -0.67
N ASN A 268 5.07 7.61 -0.89
CA ASN A 268 4.06 7.79 0.17
C ASN A 268 4.09 6.67 1.22
N SER A 269 4.61 5.49 0.89
CA SER A 269 4.89 4.39 1.83
C SER A 269 6.26 4.52 2.52
N HIS A 270 6.98 5.62 2.27
CA HIS A 270 8.24 5.98 2.90
C HIS A 270 9.43 5.08 2.52
N TYR A 271 9.33 4.34 1.41
CA TYR A 271 10.45 3.67 0.77
C TYR A 271 11.26 4.66 -0.06
N VAL A 272 12.57 4.41 -0.17
CA VAL A 272 13.44 5.17 -1.05
C VAL A 272 13.14 4.79 -2.51
N LEU A 273 12.95 5.81 -3.35
CA LEU A 273 12.64 5.62 -4.76
C LEU A 273 13.87 5.14 -5.54
N GLU A 274 13.70 4.15 -6.42
CA GLU A 274 14.74 3.70 -7.32
C GLU A 274 15.16 4.84 -8.24
N ASN A 275 16.48 5.09 -8.27
CA ASN A 275 17.18 6.12 -9.07
C ASN A 275 17.01 7.54 -8.55
N SER A 276 16.35 7.74 -7.40
CA SER A 276 16.40 8.99 -6.64
C SER A 276 17.83 9.34 -6.18
N TYR A 277 18.03 10.57 -5.72
CA TYR A 277 19.32 11.00 -5.19
C TYR A 277 19.77 10.14 -4.01
N LEU A 278 18.86 9.76 -3.11
CA LEU A 278 19.18 8.83 -2.03
C LEU A 278 19.66 7.49 -2.59
N HIS A 279 18.96 6.89 -3.56
CA HIS A 279 19.42 5.64 -4.17
C HIS A 279 20.83 5.76 -4.78
N GLN A 280 21.11 6.85 -5.50
CA GLN A 280 22.44 7.09 -6.08
C GLN A 280 23.51 7.29 -5.01
N PHE A 281 23.20 8.01 -3.94
CA PHE A 281 24.08 8.13 -2.77
C PHE A 281 24.40 6.75 -2.17
N TYR A 282 23.43 5.86 -2.09
CA TYR A 282 23.60 4.52 -1.50
C TYR A 282 24.51 3.68 -2.40
N LYS A 283 24.28 3.72 -3.73
CA LYS A 283 25.15 3.05 -4.71
C LYS A 283 26.61 3.50 -4.61
N LYS A 284 26.86 4.78 -4.34
CA LYS A 284 28.21 5.35 -4.26
C LYS A 284 28.90 5.07 -2.92
N THR A 285 28.16 5.08 -1.81
CA THR A 285 28.74 5.11 -0.45
C THR A 285 28.51 3.84 0.37
N GLY A 286 27.53 3.01 0.00
CA GLY A 286 27.07 1.89 0.81
C GLY A 286 26.26 2.28 2.06
N ILE A 287 25.99 3.56 2.26
CA ILE A 287 25.20 4.07 3.40
C ILE A 287 23.72 4.05 3.02
N ILE A 288 22.90 3.42 3.86
CA ILE A 288 21.44 3.29 3.66
C ILE A 288 20.75 4.10 4.75
N PHE A 289 19.73 4.88 4.39
CA PHE A 289 18.85 5.55 5.36
C PHE A 289 17.47 4.89 5.39
N GLY A 290 16.80 5.04 6.52
CA GLY A 290 15.40 4.64 6.65
C GLY A 290 15.19 3.16 6.91
N PHE A 291 13.91 2.80 7.08
CA PHE A 291 13.48 1.53 7.65
C PHE A 291 13.76 0.30 6.79
N SER A 292 13.98 0.48 5.49
CA SER A 292 14.08 -0.62 4.54
C SER A 292 15.24 -0.39 3.56
N PRO A 293 16.06 -1.43 3.30
CA PRO A 293 17.07 -1.38 2.24
C PRO A 293 16.47 -1.59 0.84
N LYS A 294 15.15 -1.85 0.74
CA LYS A 294 14.48 -2.05 -0.55
C LYS A 294 14.22 -0.69 -1.22
N PHE A 295 14.52 -0.64 -2.53
CA PHE A 295 14.15 0.48 -3.39
C PHE A 295 12.89 0.12 -4.18
N VAL A 296 12.03 1.11 -4.38
CA VAL A 296 10.78 0.92 -5.12
C VAL A 296 10.79 1.74 -6.40
N LYS A 297 10.36 1.12 -7.51
CA LYS A 297 10.12 1.83 -8.78
C LYS A 297 8.70 2.38 -8.74
N ASN A 298 8.57 3.71 -8.77
CA ASN A 298 7.26 4.35 -8.85
C ASN A 298 6.71 4.23 -10.27
N ILE A 299 5.44 3.82 -10.39
CA ILE A 299 4.70 3.80 -11.65
C ILE A 299 3.83 5.06 -11.67
N PRO A 300 4.23 6.13 -12.37
CA PRO A 300 3.59 7.42 -12.24
C PRO A 300 2.18 7.41 -12.84
N ILE A 301 1.31 8.25 -12.31
CA ILE A 301 0.02 8.61 -12.89
C ILE A 301 0.18 9.98 -13.51
N THR A 302 -0.01 10.11 -14.83
CA THR A 302 0.27 11.37 -15.51
C THR A 302 -0.67 11.63 -16.67
N THR A 303 -0.83 12.92 -17.00
CA THR A 303 -1.50 13.34 -18.23
C THR A 303 -0.54 13.37 -19.43
N GLU A 304 0.77 13.20 -19.22
CA GLU A 304 1.76 13.12 -20.29
C GLU A 304 1.65 11.79 -21.05
N SER A 305 1.02 11.83 -22.24
CA SER A 305 0.76 10.65 -23.06
C SER A 305 2.01 9.91 -23.55
N THR A 306 3.20 10.51 -23.44
CA THR A 306 4.49 9.97 -23.89
C THR A 306 5.35 9.43 -22.75
N LYS A 307 4.92 9.54 -21.49
CA LYS A 307 5.67 9.01 -20.35
C LYS A 307 5.65 7.48 -20.39
N PRO A 308 6.79 6.77 -20.47
CA PRO A 308 6.81 5.31 -20.40
C PRO A 308 6.32 4.79 -19.05
N GLU A 309 5.88 3.53 -19.02
CA GLU A 309 5.64 2.77 -17.78
C GLU A 309 4.76 3.50 -16.75
N SER A 310 3.62 4.03 -17.20
CA SER A 310 2.78 4.95 -16.44
C SER A 310 1.29 4.71 -16.68
N PHE A 311 0.43 5.27 -15.84
CA PHE A 311 -1.01 5.40 -16.12
C PHE A 311 -1.24 6.71 -16.87
N VAL A 312 -1.81 6.63 -18.09
CA VAL A 312 -2.05 7.81 -18.96
C VAL A 312 -3.45 7.82 -19.55
N THR A 313 -3.83 8.98 -20.10
CA THR A 313 -5.12 9.19 -20.76
C THR A 313 -5.34 8.28 -21.97
N GLY A 314 -6.56 7.76 -22.12
CA GLY A 314 -6.95 6.85 -23.20
C GLY A 314 -6.81 5.35 -22.92
N SER A 315 -6.29 4.97 -21.74
CA SER A 315 -6.09 3.57 -21.32
C SER A 315 -6.92 3.20 -20.08
N TYR A 316 -8.15 3.71 -19.98
CA TYR A 316 -9.05 3.47 -18.86
C TYR A 316 -10.49 3.38 -19.35
N ASN A 317 -11.38 2.78 -18.55
CA ASN A 317 -12.79 2.79 -18.90
C ASN A 317 -13.42 4.16 -18.59
N SER A 318 -14.48 4.54 -19.31
CA SER A 318 -15.11 5.87 -19.25
C SER A 318 -15.61 6.31 -17.85
N LYS A 319 -15.57 5.41 -16.87
CA LYS A 319 -15.95 5.63 -15.47
C LYS A 319 -14.81 6.15 -14.61
N VAL A 320 -13.59 6.23 -15.16
CA VAL A 320 -12.41 6.77 -14.48
C VAL A 320 -11.99 8.08 -15.13
N THR A 321 -11.55 9.02 -14.31
CA THR A 321 -10.83 10.23 -14.72
C THR A 321 -9.40 10.15 -14.18
N LEU A 322 -8.42 10.25 -15.09
CA LEU A 322 -7.01 10.46 -14.76
C LEU A 322 -6.67 11.95 -14.74
N LYS A 323 -6.06 12.39 -13.65
CA LYS A 323 -5.40 13.69 -13.51
C LYS A 323 -3.94 13.43 -13.15
N GLN A 324 -3.10 14.48 -13.22
CA GLN A 324 -1.71 14.36 -12.78
C GLN A 324 -1.68 13.82 -11.34
N ASP A 325 -0.95 12.73 -11.12
CA ASP A 325 -0.79 12.01 -9.85
C ASP A 325 -2.08 11.44 -9.23
N HIS A 326 -3.17 11.31 -10.00
CA HIS A 326 -4.46 10.90 -9.44
C HIS A 326 -5.34 10.05 -10.38
N ILE A 327 -5.89 8.97 -9.84
CA ILE A 327 -6.95 8.16 -10.46
C ILE A 327 -8.24 8.35 -9.64
N SER A 328 -9.31 8.81 -10.28
CA SER A 328 -10.62 9.01 -9.63
C SER A 328 -11.74 8.39 -10.41
N LEU A 329 -12.83 8.06 -9.72
CA LEU A 329 -14.13 7.87 -10.37
C LEU A 329 -14.59 9.18 -11.03
N SER A 330 -15.24 9.07 -12.19
CA SER A 330 -15.84 10.22 -12.87
C SER A 330 -16.90 10.87 -11.99
N GLU A 331 -16.95 12.20 -11.96
CA GLU A 331 -17.82 13.00 -11.07
C GLU A 331 -19.32 12.74 -11.28
N SER A 332 -19.71 12.20 -12.44
CA SER A 332 -21.10 11.85 -12.78
C SER A 332 -21.58 10.51 -12.20
N LEU A 333 -20.71 9.76 -11.52
CA LEU A 333 -21.02 8.43 -11.01
C LEU A 333 -21.52 8.47 -9.56
N SER A 334 -22.64 7.79 -9.30
CA SER A 334 -23.18 7.68 -7.93
C SER A 334 -22.54 6.52 -7.17
N SER A 335 -21.97 6.79 -5.99
CA SER A 335 -21.45 5.74 -5.10
C SER A 335 -22.53 4.77 -4.59
N THR A 336 -23.81 5.09 -4.75
CA THR A 336 -24.94 4.22 -4.37
C THR A 336 -25.22 3.10 -5.37
N SER A 337 -24.65 3.17 -6.58
CA SER A 337 -24.84 2.15 -7.61
C SER A 337 -23.56 1.35 -7.83
N ARG A 338 -23.72 0.11 -8.34
CA ARG A 338 -22.59 -0.74 -8.72
C ARG A 338 -21.82 -0.08 -9.86
N ILE A 339 -20.61 0.38 -9.56
CA ILE A 339 -19.68 0.91 -10.53
C ILE A 339 -18.53 -0.07 -10.67
N GLU A 340 -18.22 -0.37 -11.93
CA GLU A 340 -17.08 -1.18 -12.33
C GLU A 340 -16.17 -0.26 -13.13
N ALA A 341 -15.16 0.27 -12.47
CA ALA A 341 -14.19 1.21 -13.00
C ALA A 341 -12.82 0.53 -13.08
N TYR A 342 -12.00 0.89 -14.05
CA TYR A 342 -10.61 0.43 -14.07
C TYR A 342 -9.71 1.43 -14.81
N ALA A 343 -8.45 1.45 -14.41
CA ALA A 343 -7.36 2.11 -15.13
C ALA A 343 -6.29 1.09 -15.48
N ASP A 344 -5.84 1.07 -16.74
CA ASP A 344 -4.70 0.28 -17.19
C ASP A 344 -3.44 1.15 -17.25
N SER A 345 -2.32 0.61 -16.79
CA SER A 345 -1.01 1.19 -17.05
C SER A 345 -0.65 1.00 -18.52
N LYS A 346 0.35 1.73 -19.01
CA LYS A 346 1.15 1.31 -20.16
C LYS A 346 1.85 -0.02 -19.88
N ILE A 347 2.35 -0.65 -20.93
CA ILE A 347 3.23 -1.82 -20.81
C ILE A 347 4.52 -1.39 -20.10
N ILE A 348 4.88 -2.14 -19.07
CA ILE A 348 6.07 -1.98 -18.24
C ILE A 348 7.07 -3.06 -18.65
N TRP A 349 8.29 -2.66 -18.96
CA TRP A 349 9.36 -3.59 -19.26
C TRP A 349 10.21 -3.80 -18.01
N LEU A 350 10.33 -5.05 -17.57
CA LEU A 350 11.01 -5.36 -16.33
C LEU A 350 12.54 -5.39 -16.47
N GLU A 351 13.11 -4.81 -17.52
CA GLU A 351 14.57 -4.70 -17.73
C GLU A 351 15.30 -6.06 -17.66
N GLY A 352 14.63 -7.14 -18.07
CA GLY A 352 15.13 -8.50 -17.96
C GLY A 352 15.05 -9.13 -16.56
N LYS A 353 14.61 -8.38 -15.54
CA LYS A 353 14.23 -8.92 -14.23
C LYS A 353 12.95 -9.73 -14.42
N LYS A 354 13.10 -11.06 -14.46
CA LYS A 354 11.98 -11.97 -14.72
C LYS A 354 11.07 -12.24 -13.52
N LYS A 355 11.26 -11.57 -12.38
CA LYS A 355 10.56 -11.89 -11.14
C LYS A 355 9.99 -10.63 -10.50
N LEU A 356 8.71 -10.68 -10.14
CA LEU A 356 8.06 -9.68 -9.31
C LEU A 356 8.18 -10.08 -7.84
N ASN A 357 8.74 -9.19 -7.00
CA ASN A 357 8.91 -9.47 -5.57
C ASN A 357 7.78 -8.90 -4.71
N SER A 358 7.20 -7.76 -5.12
CA SER A 358 6.14 -7.05 -4.40
C SER A 358 5.55 -5.98 -5.31
N VAL A 359 4.26 -5.72 -5.16
CA VAL A 359 3.59 -4.53 -5.72
C VAL A 359 2.97 -3.79 -4.55
N LEU A 360 3.23 -2.49 -4.44
CA LEU A 360 2.63 -1.64 -3.42
C LEU A 360 1.59 -0.75 -4.09
N LEU A 361 0.36 -0.77 -3.57
CA LEU A 361 -0.71 0.10 -4.01
C LEU A 361 -1.18 0.96 -2.84
N ASN A 362 -0.90 2.26 -2.91
CA ASN A 362 -1.41 3.23 -1.97
C ASN A 362 -2.62 3.95 -2.56
N HIS A 363 -3.75 3.93 -1.86
CA HIS A 363 -4.95 4.66 -2.27
C HIS A 363 -5.66 5.26 -1.05
N ASN A 364 -6.47 6.27 -1.32
CA ASN A 364 -7.32 6.95 -0.35
C ASN A 364 -8.82 6.72 -0.64
N LEU A 365 -9.17 5.68 -1.40
CA LEU A 365 -10.56 5.31 -1.65
C LEU A 365 -11.31 5.05 -0.33
N PRO A 366 -12.56 5.53 -0.19
CA PRO A 366 -13.34 5.39 1.04
C PRO A 366 -13.92 3.97 1.16
N ALA A 367 -13.10 3.01 1.59
CA ALA A 367 -13.52 1.61 1.78
C ALA A 367 -14.76 1.47 2.67
N THR A 368 -14.90 2.30 3.71
CA THR A 368 -16.10 2.35 4.56
C THR A 368 -17.38 2.75 3.84
N SER A 369 -17.28 3.38 2.68
CA SER A 369 -18.42 3.71 1.80
C SER A 369 -18.64 2.65 0.72
N GLY A 370 -18.03 1.47 0.86
CA GLY A 370 -18.11 0.38 -0.11
C GLY A 370 -17.20 0.56 -1.32
N ILE A 371 -16.29 1.56 -1.33
CA ILE A 371 -15.41 1.85 -2.47
C ILE A 371 -14.00 1.31 -2.22
N ASP A 372 -13.55 0.32 -2.99
CA ASP A 372 -12.23 -0.29 -2.81
C ASP A 372 -11.53 -0.61 -4.14
N VAL A 373 -10.23 -0.91 -4.06
CA VAL A 373 -9.51 -1.55 -5.16
C VAL A 373 -9.67 -3.06 -5.04
N ASP A 374 -10.54 -3.62 -5.86
CA ASP A 374 -10.76 -5.06 -5.91
C ASP A 374 -11.26 -5.48 -7.28
N SER A 375 -10.71 -6.55 -7.84
CA SER A 375 -11.22 -7.20 -9.05
C SER A 375 -12.29 -8.25 -8.75
N THR A 376 -12.31 -8.78 -7.54
CA THR A 376 -13.33 -9.74 -7.11
C THR A 376 -14.45 -9.00 -6.38
N TYR A 377 -15.70 -9.27 -6.77
CA TYR A 377 -16.84 -8.62 -6.12
C TYR A 377 -17.21 -9.38 -4.85
N SER A 378 -17.10 -8.70 -3.72
CA SER A 378 -17.65 -9.20 -2.44
C SER A 378 -19.18 -9.21 -2.40
N ILE A 379 -19.83 -8.53 -3.35
CA ILE A 379 -21.27 -8.53 -3.56
C ILE A 379 -21.55 -8.81 -5.04
N ALA A 380 -22.33 -9.86 -5.34
CA ALA A 380 -22.67 -10.25 -6.71
C ALA A 380 -23.52 -9.18 -7.43
N LYS A 381 -23.88 -9.44 -8.69
CA LYS A 381 -24.80 -8.55 -9.42
C LYS A 381 -26.16 -8.53 -8.73
N GLU A 382 -26.85 -7.40 -8.85
CA GLU A 382 -28.21 -7.27 -8.33
C GLU A 382 -29.09 -8.38 -8.90
N ILE A 383 -29.87 -9.01 -8.03
CA ILE A 383 -30.87 -9.97 -8.41
C ILE A 383 -32.07 -9.17 -8.89
N THR A 384 -32.18 -9.05 -10.20
CA THR A 384 -33.20 -8.23 -10.85
C THR A 384 -34.55 -8.94 -10.96
N ALA A 385 -34.63 -10.24 -10.62
CA ALA A 385 -35.86 -11.02 -10.71
C ALA A 385 -36.09 -11.92 -9.48
N SER A 386 -37.33 -11.91 -8.96
CA SER A 386 -37.82 -12.90 -8.01
C SER A 386 -37.69 -14.30 -8.62
N GLY A 387 -37.18 -15.28 -7.87
CA GLY A 387 -36.91 -16.64 -8.36
C GLY A 387 -35.43 -17.02 -8.50
N GLN A 388 -34.50 -16.10 -8.24
CA GLN A 388 -33.05 -16.35 -8.33
C GLN A 388 -32.36 -16.55 -6.97
N ILE A 389 -33.13 -16.60 -5.88
CA ILE A 389 -32.59 -16.88 -4.54
C ILE A 389 -32.25 -18.37 -4.44
N LYS A 390 -30.98 -18.68 -4.16
CA LYS A 390 -30.43 -20.02 -4.03
C LYS A 390 -30.41 -20.46 -2.57
N PRO A 391 -30.76 -21.71 -2.27
CA PRO A 391 -30.62 -22.27 -0.92
C PRO A 391 -29.16 -22.19 -0.44
N GLY A 392 -28.95 -21.77 0.81
CA GLY A 392 -27.62 -21.71 1.44
C GLY A 392 -26.77 -20.48 1.07
N SER A 393 -27.14 -19.70 0.05
CA SER A 393 -26.48 -18.43 -0.26
C SER A 393 -26.96 -17.30 0.65
N TYR A 394 -26.08 -16.36 0.99
CA TYR A 394 -26.43 -15.16 1.74
C TYR A 394 -26.77 -14.01 0.79
N TYR A 395 -27.70 -13.16 1.19
CA TYR A 395 -28.18 -12.03 0.40
C TYR A 395 -28.29 -10.80 1.27
N ILE A 396 -27.96 -9.63 0.73
CA ILE A 396 -28.09 -8.33 1.38
C ILE A 396 -29.15 -7.47 0.70
N VAL A 397 -29.98 -6.80 1.51
CA VAL A 397 -31.02 -5.86 1.09
C VAL A 397 -30.46 -4.44 1.15
N ARG A 398 -30.46 -3.74 0.02
CA ARG A 398 -30.07 -2.33 -0.13
C ARG A 398 -31.23 -1.52 -0.72
N SER A 399 -31.09 -0.20 -0.72
CA SER A 399 -32.06 0.72 -1.30
C SER A 399 -31.56 1.26 -2.63
N ALA A 400 -32.40 1.23 -3.66
CA ALA A 400 -32.07 1.80 -4.96
C ALA A 400 -32.15 3.34 -5.01
N ASP A 401 -32.82 3.96 -4.04
CA ASP A 401 -33.11 5.41 -4.03
C ASP A 401 -32.69 6.13 -2.73
N GLY A 402 -32.06 5.41 -1.79
CA GLY A 402 -31.62 5.94 -0.51
C GLY A 402 -32.68 5.93 0.60
N ASN A 403 -33.95 5.58 0.30
CA ASN A 403 -35.00 5.44 1.31
C ASN A 403 -34.98 4.06 1.97
N LEU A 404 -35.65 3.89 3.11
CA LEU A 404 -35.74 2.60 3.81
C LEU A 404 -36.44 1.56 2.92
N ALA A 405 -35.65 0.66 2.32
CA ALA A 405 -36.17 -0.46 1.53
C ALA A 405 -36.48 -1.70 2.38
N GLN A 406 -37.51 -2.46 2.02
CA GLN A 406 -37.93 -3.67 2.74
C GLN A 406 -38.35 -4.79 1.80
N ILE A 407 -38.08 -6.03 2.21
CA ILE A 407 -38.59 -7.24 1.56
C ILE A 407 -39.17 -8.19 2.60
N SER A 408 -40.09 -9.06 2.21
CA SER A 408 -40.48 -10.23 2.98
C SER A 408 -40.00 -11.49 2.26
N TYR A 409 -39.26 -12.33 2.98
CA TYR A 409 -38.68 -13.58 2.51
C TYR A 409 -38.85 -14.67 3.57
N ASN A 410 -39.40 -15.83 3.18
CA ASN A 410 -39.71 -16.95 4.08
C ASN A 410 -40.46 -16.52 5.37
N GLY A 411 -41.48 -15.67 5.22
CA GLY A 411 -42.30 -15.19 6.35
C GLY A 411 -41.61 -14.19 7.29
N LYS A 412 -40.39 -13.72 6.97
CA LYS A 412 -39.64 -12.72 7.75
C LYS A 412 -39.39 -11.46 6.92
N THR A 413 -39.45 -10.30 7.58
CA THR A 413 -39.13 -9.01 6.95
C THR A 413 -37.65 -8.70 7.10
N TYR A 414 -37.00 -8.36 5.99
CA TYR A 414 -35.64 -7.85 5.92
C TYR A 414 -35.67 -6.43 5.37
N ASN A 415 -34.75 -5.58 5.81
CA ASN A 415 -34.74 -4.17 5.44
C ASN A 415 -33.33 -3.61 5.36
N THR A 416 -33.20 -2.40 4.85
CA THR A 416 -31.91 -1.73 4.64
C THR A 416 -31.22 -1.22 5.90
N SER A 417 -31.81 -1.42 7.09
CA SER A 417 -31.25 -0.91 8.34
C SER A 417 -30.11 -1.77 8.86
N ILE A 418 -28.91 -1.17 8.89
CA ILE A 418 -27.70 -1.73 9.51
C ILE A 418 -27.87 -1.82 11.04
N LEU A 419 -28.56 -0.84 11.65
CA LEU A 419 -28.74 -0.74 13.10
C LEU A 419 -29.49 -1.95 13.68
N THR A 420 -30.47 -2.45 12.92
CA THR A 420 -31.28 -3.61 13.31
C THR A 420 -30.66 -4.93 12.87
N ARG A 421 -29.59 -4.90 12.05
CA ARG A 421 -28.92 -6.07 11.46
C ARG A 421 -29.88 -7.03 10.75
N THR A 422 -30.97 -6.49 10.21
CA THR A 422 -32.01 -7.22 9.48
C THR A 422 -31.85 -7.08 7.96
N ASN A 423 -30.67 -6.70 7.52
CA ASN A 423 -30.35 -6.44 6.12
C ASN A 423 -29.77 -7.66 5.39
N ILE A 424 -29.50 -8.76 6.09
CA ILE A 424 -28.95 -9.98 5.49
C ILE A 424 -29.93 -11.14 5.73
N PHE A 425 -30.14 -11.97 4.70
CA PHE A 425 -30.90 -13.21 4.80
C PHE A 425 -30.17 -14.37 4.11
N CYS A 426 -30.41 -15.59 4.56
CA CYS A 426 -29.93 -16.81 3.92
C CYS A 426 -31.05 -17.41 3.09
N GLY A 427 -30.74 -17.83 1.87
CA GLY A 427 -31.67 -18.57 1.03
C GLY A 427 -32.05 -19.91 1.67
N VAL A 428 -33.33 -20.26 1.60
CA VAL A 428 -33.94 -21.45 2.18
C VAL A 428 -34.36 -22.39 1.07
N GLU A 429 -34.15 -23.69 1.27
CA GLU A 429 -34.56 -24.72 0.32
C GLU A 429 -36.06 -24.61 -0.01
N GLY A 430 -36.38 -24.63 -1.31
CA GLY A 430 -37.76 -24.51 -1.81
C GLY A 430 -38.35 -23.09 -1.80
N VAL A 431 -37.63 -22.06 -1.34
CA VAL A 431 -38.10 -20.66 -1.33
C VAL A 431 -37.18 -19.79 -2.18
N THR A 432 -37.58 -19.52 -3.42
CA THR A 432 -36.77 -18.76 -4.39
C THR A 432 -37.24 -17.31 -4.58
N GLU A 433 -38.40 -16.97 -4.02
CA GLU A 433 -39.07 -15.68 -4.21
C GLU A 433 -39.09 -14.83 -2.95
N TYR A 434 -39.02 -13.51 -3.13
CA TYR A 434 -39.25 -12.50 -2.10
C TYR A 434 -40.36 -11.57 -2.56
N THR A 435 -41.04 -10.93 -1.62
CA THR A 435 -42.01 -9.86 -1.91
C THR A 435 -41.44 -8.52 -1.47
N ALA A 436 -41.50 -7.53 -2.35
CA ALA A 436 -41.14 -6.16 -2.07
C ALA A 436 -42.40 -5.29 -2.15
N SER A 437 -42.53 -4.29 -1.29
CA SER A 437 -43.54 -3.26 -1.53
C SER A 437 -43.05 -2.34 -2.66
N ASN A 438 -43.91 -2.05 -3.64
CA ASN A 438 -43.56 -1.21 -4.80
C ASN A 438 -43.07 0.20 -4.39
N GLU A 439 -43.42 0.66 -3.20
CA GLU A 439 -43.02 1.96 -2.65
C GLU A 439 -41.55 2.00 -2.18
N THR A 440 -40.94 0.85 -1.86
CA THR A 440 -39.69 0.82 -1.10
C THR A 440 -38.45 0.51 -1.93
N LYS A 441 -38.58 0.26 -3.24
CA LYS A 441 -37.49 0.03 -4.23
C LYS A 441 -36.24 -0.71 -3.66
N PRO A 442 -36.41 -1.94 -3.14
CA PRO A 442 -35.27 -2.72 -2.65
C PRO A 442 -34.42 -3.28 -3.80
N SER A 443 -33.12 -3.26 -3.61
CA SER A 443 -32.12 -3.97 -4.42
C SER A 443 -31.53 -5.10 -3.60
N ILE A 444 -31.55 -6.32 -4.15
CA ILE A 444 -31.01 -7.50 -3.47
C ILE A 444 -29.73 -7.93 -4.17
N TYR A 445 -28.71 -8.23 -3.38
CA TYR A 445 -27.45 -8.74 -3.90
C TYR A 445 -27.05 -10.01 -3.16
N GLU A 446 -26.55 -11.01 -3.89
CA GLU A 446 -25.90 -12.17 -3.28
C GLU A 446 -24.58 -11.72 -2.64
N VAL A 447 -24.33 -12.12 -1.39
CA VAL A 447 -23.07 -11.85 -0.70
C VAL A 447 -22.06 -12.90 -1.16
N GLY A 448 -20.98 -12.44 -1.78
CA GLY A 448 -19.84 -13.27 -2.17
C GLY A 448 -18.96 -13.62 -0.95
N ASP A 449 -17.90 -14.37 -1.19
CA ASP A 449 -16.98 -14.84 -0.13
C ASP A 449 -16.47 -13.67 0.74
N PHE A 450 -16.54 -13.84 2.07
CA PHE A 450 -16.13 -12.85 3.07
C PHE A 450 -14.61 -12.77 3.25
N ALA A 451 -13.87 -13.68 2.62
CA ALA A 451 -12.41 -13.72 2.62
C ALA A 451 -11.79 -13.08 1.36
N ASN A 452 -12.48 -12.15 0.70
CA ASN A 452 -11.93 -11.48 -0.47
C ASN A 452 -10.67 -10.69 -0.08
N HIS A 453 -9.54 -11.16 -0.61
CA HIS A 453 -8.30 -10.44 -0.59
C HIS A 453 -8.46 -9.23 -1.50
N LYS A 454 -8.06 -8.04 -1.04
CA LYS A 454 -7.97 -6.88 -1.92
C LYS A 454 -6.98 -7.21 -3.03
N THR A 455 -7.47 -7.29 -4.25
CA THR A 455 -6.67 -7.72 -5.39
C THR A 455 -6.52 -6.59 -6.40
N LEU A 456 -5.36 -6.56 -7.04
CA LEU A 456 -5.16 -5.81 -8.27
C LEU A 456 -4.99 -6.80 -9.42
N GLN A 457 -5.20 -6.33 -10.64
CA GLN A 457 -5.07 -7.19 -11.81
C GLN A 457 -3.73 -6.95 -12.49
N ILE A 458 -3.05 -8.03 -12.83
CA ILE A 458 -1.89 -7.96 -13.70
C ILE A 458 -2.07 -8.88 -14.88
N ARG A 459 -1.43 -8.52 -15.98
CA ARG A 459 -1.02 -9.50 -16.98
C ARG A 459 0.47 -9.37 -17.16
N ILE A 460 1.13 -10.50 -17.28
CA ILE A 460 2.57 -10.57 -17.45
C ILE A 460 2.86 -11.67 -18.46
N VAL A 461 3.83 -11.42 -19.34
CA VAL A 461 4.28 -12.38 -20.36
C VAL A 461 5.79 -12.36 -20.48
N ASP A 462 6.37 -13.51 -20.78
CA ASP A 462 7.81 -13.65 -21.04
C ASP A 462 8.26 -12.95 -22.33
N ASP A 463 7.41 -12.89 -23.36
CA ASP A 463 7.75 -12.35 -24.68
C ASP A 463 6.50 -11.82 -25.38
N VAL A 464 6.71 -11.02 -26.43
CA VAL A 464 5.67 -10.47 -27.30
C VAL A 464 5.96 -10.86 -28.76
N PRO A 465 5.03 -10.71 -29.71
CA PRO A 465 5.32 -10.96 -31.12
C PRO A 465 6.65 -10.32 -31.60
N THR A 466 7.47 -11.08 -32.32
CA THR A 466 8.87 -10.70 -32.68
C THR A 466 8.97 -9.81 -33.91
N THR A 467 7.87 -9.64 -34.65
CA THR A 467 7.81 -8.83 -35.86
C THR A 467 8.23 -7.39 -35.58
N LYS A 468 9.32 -6.96 -36.23
CA LYS A 468 9.79 -5.57 -36.19
C LYS A 468 8.97 -4.73 -37.17
N ILE A 469 8.32 -3.69 -36.67
CA ILE A 469 7.52 -2.77 -37.47
C ILE A 469 8.26 -1.44 -37.54
N THR A 470 8.71 -1.08 -38.74
CA THR A 470 9.44 0.18 -39.01
C THR A 470 8.65 1.15 -39.89
N SER A 471 7.53 0.70 -40.46
CA SER A 471 6.64 1.49 -41.32
C SER A 471 5.33 0.76 -41.57
N GLY A 472 4.30 1.46 -42.03
CA GLY A 472 3.01 0.88 -42.43
C GLY A 472 1.90 1.10 -41.40
N ASN A 473 0.80 0.36 -41.58
CA ASN A 473 -0.39 0.50 -40.75
C ASN A 473 -0.29 -0.35 -39.49
N VAL A 474 -0.64 0.25 -38.34
CA VAL A 474 -0.89 -0.50 -37.10
C VAL A 474 -2.34 -0.95 -37.04
N LEU A 475 -2.60 -2.09 -36.40
CA LEU A 475 -3.94 -2.64 -36.18
C LEU A 475 -4.65 -1.93 -35.02
N ASP A 476 -5.95 -1.70 -35.16
CA ASP A 476 -6.81 -1.12 -34.13
C ASP A 476 -6.97 -2.03 -32.90
N GLY A 477 -7.01 -1.41 -31.70
CA GLY A 477 -7.24 -2.10 -30.43
C GLY A 477 -6.07 -2.93 -29.91
N TYR A 478 -4.86 -2.75 -30.45
CA TYR A 478 -3.65 -3.44 -30.02
C TYR A 478 -2.72 -2.49 -29.27
N TRP A 479 -2.09 -3.02 -28.23
CA TRP A 479 -0.94 -2.41 -27.62
C TRP A 479 0.29 -2.61 -28.47
N TYR A 480 1.08 -1.56 -28.61
CA TYR A 480 2.40 -1.61 -29.21
C TYR A 480 3.45 -1.06 -28.26
N TYR A 481 4.64 -1.66 -28.30
CA TYR A 481 5.77 -1.29 -27.47
C TYR A 481 6.93 -0.81 -28.34
N VAL A 482 7.53 0.32 -27.96
CA VAL A 482 8.64 0.94 -28.69
C VAL A 482 9.95 0.38 -28.17
N VAL A 483 10.63 -0.41 -29.00
CA VAL A 483 11.86 -1.11 -28.64
C VAL A 483 13.07 -0.37 -29.20
N PRO A 484 14.08 -0.04 -28.39
CA PRO A 484 15.35 0.45 -28.93
C PRO A 484 16.07 -0.68 -29.70
N ASN A 485 16.73 -0.38 -30.82
CA ASN A 485 17.53 -1.42 -31.48
C ASN A 485 18.83 -1.74 -30.72
N ASN A 486 19.28 -0.82 -29.86
CA ASN A 486 20.41 -0.98 -28.96
C ASN A 486 20.04 -0.44 -27.57
N LEU A 487 20.22 -1.24 -26.51
CA LEU A 487 19.92 -0.80 -25.14
C LEU A 487 20.82 0.35 -24.67
N ASP A 488 22.00 0.52 -25.28
CA ASP A 488 22.92 1.63 -24.97
C ASP A 488 22.56 2.94 -25.69
N ASP A 489 21.64 2.91 -26.67
CA ASP A 489 21.15 4.09 -27.40
C ASP A 489 19.63 4.08 -27.53
N THR A 490 18.99 4.84 -26.65
CA THR A 490 17.53 4.93 -26.47
C THR A 490 16.95 6.22 -27.05
N SER A 491 17.71 6.94 -27.88
CA SER A 491 17.33 8.25 -28.43
C SER A 491 16.25 8.20 -29.52
N GLY A 492 15.86 7.01 -29.99
CA GLY A 492 14.84 6.80 -31.01
C GLY A 492 13.40 7.04 -30.54
N ARG A 493 12.49 7.25 -31.50
CA ARG A 493 11.04 7.41 -31.27
C ARG A 493 10.17 6.88 -32.43
N VAL A 494 8.94 6.52 -32.10
CA VAL A 494 7.86 6.18 -33.05
C VAL A 494 6.76 7.23 -32.96
N THR A 495 6.34 7.80 -34.09
CA THR A 495 5.22 8.74 -34.14
C THR A 495 3.95 8.03 -34.60
N TYR A 496 2.89 8.12 -33.81
CA TYR A 496 1.55 7.64 -34.11
C TYR A 496 0.54 8.77 -33.90
N LYS A 497 -0.30 9.06 -34.91
CA LYS A 497 -1.27 10.17 -34.89
C LYS A 497 -0.67 11.52 -34.43
N GLY A 498 0.57 11.80 -34.84
CA GLY A 498 1.29 13.03 -34.48
C GLY A 498 1.88 13.06 -33.07
N VAL A 499 1.70 12.02 -32.26
CA VAL A 499 2.31 11.88 -30.93
C VAL A 499 3.59 11.05 -31.04
N ALA A 500 4.71 11.57 -30.54
CA ALA A 500 6.03 10.94 -30.61
C ALA A 500 6.31 10.14 -29.33
N HIS A 501 6.26 8.81 -29.45
CA HIS A 501 6.52 7.85 -28.38
C HIS A 501 8.01 7.47 -28.34
N PRO A 502 8.74 7.76 -27.25
CA PRO A 502 10.17 7.43 -27.13
C PRO A 502 10.40 5.92 -26.95
N CYS A 503 11.66 5.49 -26.98
CA CYS A 503 12.03 4.12 -26.58
C CYS A 503 11.49 3.76 -25.20
N PHE A 504 11.13 2.49 -25.04
CA PHE A 504 10.47 1.89 -23.88
C PHE A 504 9.05 2.37 -23.59
N ASP A 505 8.51 3.28 -24.40
CA ASP A 505 7.11 3.66 -24.31
C ASP A 505 6.19 2.58 -24.91
N SER A 506 4.90 2.66 -24.58
CA SER A 506 3.85 1.91 -25.25
C SER A 506 2.57 2.73 -25.41
N PHE A 507 1.78 2.35 -26.41
CA PHE A 507 0.51 3.00 -26.67
C PHE A 507 -0.52 2.01 -27.22
N LEU A 508 -1.78 2.29 -26.90
CA LEU A 508 -2.92 1.60 -27.45
C LEU A 508 -3.37 2.31 -28.74
N THR A 509 -3.55 1.55 -29.80
CA THR A 509 -4.11 2.07 -31.05
C THR A 509 -5.63 2.13 -30.99
N SER A 510 -6.20 3.12 -31.68
CA SER A 510 -7.64 3.43 -31.70
C SER A 510 -8.26 3.39 -33.09
N ASP A 511 -7.44 3.20 -34.12
CA ASP A 511 -7.84 2.88 -35.48
C ASP A 511 -6.64 2.30 -36.25
N THR A 512 -6.88 1.95 -37.50
CA THR A 512 -5.82 1.57 -38.43
C THR A 512 -5.19 2.83 -39.03
N SER A 513 -4.01 3.22 -38.53
CA SER A 513 -3.26 4.41 -38.97
C SER A 513 -1.80 4.08 -39.26
N THR A 514 -1.13 4.96 -40.02
CA THR A 514 0.32 4.81 -40.29
C THR A 514 1.16 5.27 -39.11
N ILE A 515 2.36 4.71 -39.01
CA ILE A 515 3.42 5.19 -38.12
C ILE A 515 4.60 5.75 -38.90
N SER A 516 5.40 6.59 -38.26
CA SER A 516 6.75 6.94 -38.71
C SER A 516 7.76 6.67 -37.60
N VAL A 517 8.95 6.22 -37.99
CA VAL A 517 10.03 5.87 -37.05
C VAL A 517 11.21 6.81 -37.28
N SER A 518 11.80 7.31 -36.20
CA SER A 518 12.98 8.18 -36.23
C SER A 518 14.02 7.70 -35.22
N GLY A 519 15.29 7.64 -35.62
CA GLY A 519 16.38 7.21 -34.75
C GLY A 519 16.39 5.70 -34.47
N ASN A 520 17.01 5.32 -33.35
CA ASN A 520 17.39 3.94 -33.08
C ASN A 520 16.28 3.10 -32.40
N CYS A 521 15.10 3.01 -33.01
CA CYS A 521 14.01 2.21 -32.46
C CYS A 521 13.17 1.49 -33.53
N HIS A 522 12.29 0.60 -33.08
CA HIS A 522 11.23 -0.01 -33.88
C HIS A 522 10.02 -0.29 -32.99
N LEU A 523 8.88 -0.55 -33.62
CA LEU A 523 7.67 -0.93 -32.91
C LEU A 523 7.52 -2.46 -32.90
N ARG A 524 7.08 -3.04 -31.78
CA ARG A 524 6.59 -4.42 -31.70
C ARG A 524 5.13 -4.42 -31.29
N ARG A 525 4.31 -5.20 -31.99
CA ARG A 525 2.94 -5.48 -31.56
C ARG A 525 2.99 -6.35 -30.30
N CYS A 526 2.16 -6.03 -29.33
CA CYS A 526 2.04 -6.78 -28.07
C CYS A 526 0.77 -7.61 -28.11
N TRP A 527 -0.32 -7.10 -27.56
CA TRP A 527 -1.58 -7.83 -27.43
C TRP A 527 -2.78 -6.90 -27.62
N LYS A 528 -3.93 -7.49 -27.94
CA LYS A 528 -5.21 -6.77 -27.98
C LYS A 528 -5.58 -6.28 -26.59
N GLN A 529 -6.17 -5.09 -26.46
CA GLN A 529 -6.56 -4.52 -25.16
C GLN A 529 -7.43 -5.51 -24.37
N ASN A 530 -8.51 -5.98 -25.01
CA ASN A 530 -9.41 -7.01 -24.52
C ASN A 530 -9.02 -8.36 -25.16
N PHE A 531 -7.85 -8.87 -24.77
CA PHE A 531 -7.35 -10.14 -25.27
C PHE A 531 -8.24 -11.30 -24.80
N ASP A 532 -8.63 -12.14 -25.75
CA ASP A 532 -9.34 -13.40 -25.52
C ASP A 532 -8.80 -14.40 -26.54
N PHE A 533 -8.22 -15.49 -26.04
CA PHE A 533 -7.53 -16.46 -26.90
C PHE A 533 -8.49 -17.19 -27.85
N SER A 534 -9.77 -17.35 -27.44
CA SER A 534 -10.78 -18.01 -28.26
C SER A 534 -11.07 -17.20 -29.54
N THR A 535 -11.08 -15.87 -29.44
CA THR A 535 -11.36 -14.93 -30.53
C THR A 535 -10.12 -14.31 -31.18
N GLU A 536 -8.92 -14.51 -30.60
CA GLU A 536 -7.66 -14.05 -31.18
C GLU A 536 -7.35 -14.76 -32.51
N THR A 537 -6.99 -13.97 -33.53
CA THR A 537 -6.71 -14.45 -34.89
C THR A 537 -5.41 -13.92 -35.47
N THR A 538 -4.94 -12.75 -35.04
CA THR A 538 -3.75 -12.08 -35.58
C THR A 538 -2.47 -12.73 -35.06
N ASP A 539 -2.38 -12.90 -33.74
CA ASP A 539 -1.18 -13.41 -33.06
C ASP A 539 -1.44 -14.78 -32.41
N LYS A 540 -2.55 -15.45 -32.76
CA LYS A 540 -2.97 -16.73 -32.17
C LYS A 540 -1.86 -17.78 -32.21
N THR A 541 -1.16 -17.90 -33.34
CA THR A 541 -0.04 -18.84 -33.50
C THR A 541 1.11 -18.55 -32.54
N PHE A 542 1.43 -17.28 -32.31
CA PHE A 542 2.45 -16.89 -31.34
C PHE A 542 2.01 -17.28 -29.92
N TRP A 543 0.76 -16.99 -29.56
CA TRP A 543 0.22 -17.25 -28.21
C TRP A 543 -0.07 -18.73 -27.92
N THR A 544 -0.21 -19.59 -28.93
CA THR A 544 -0.57 -21.01 -28.74
C THR A 544 0.45 -21.78 -27.90
N GLY A 545 1.72 -21.40 -27.93
CA GLY A 545 2.79 -22.02 -27.13
C GLY A 545 3.48 -21.07 -26.16
N LYS A 546 2.80 -20.01 -25.74
CA LYS A 546 3.37 -18.95 -24.89
C LYS A 546 2.40 -18.61 -23.76
N GLN A 547 2.93 -18.00 -22.70
CA GLN A 547 2.11 -17.38 -21.67
C GLN A 547 1.18 -16.35 -22.34
N LYS A 548 -0.12 -16.51 -22.14
CA LYS A 548 -1.16 -15.65 -22.70
C LYS A 548 -1.24 -14.34 -21.90
N PRO A 549 -1.46 -13.16 -22.52
CA PRO A 549 -1.57 -11.86 -21.86
C PRO A 549 -2.97 -11.63 -21.25
N ILE A 550 -3.42 -12.59 -20.44
CA ILE A 550 -4.72 -12.57 -19.74
C ILE A 550 -4.53 -11.88 -18.39
N TYR A 551 -5.50 -11.04 -18.00
CA TYR A 551 -5.50 -10.42 -16.67
C TYR A 551 -5.83 -11.45 -15.60
N PHE A 552 -5.14 -11.36 -14.49
CA PHE A 552 -5.38 -12.20 -13.34
C PHE A 552 -5.15 -11.45 -12.04
N ASP A 553 -5.88 -11.91 -11.03
CA ASP A 553 -5.95 -11.26 -9.73
C ASP A 553 -4.73 -11.63 -8.91
N ILE A 554 -4.10 -10.60 -8.34
CA ILE A 554 -2.99 -10.76 -7.40
C ILE A 554 -3.24 -10.00 -6.11
N ASN A 555 -2.90 -10.62 -4.99
CA ASN A 555 -2.79 -9.96 -3.70
C ASN A 555 -1.47 -9.18 -3.68
N PRO A 556 -1.47 -7.86 -3.48
CA PRO A 556 -0.24 -7.06 -3.48
C PRO A 556 0.84 -7.57 -2.49
N GLU A 557 0.41 -8.24 -1.40
CA GLU A 557 1.28 -8.77 -0.36
C GLU A 557 1.77 -10.22 -0.61
N ASP A 558 1.16 -10.91 -1.58
CA ASP A 558 1.52 -12.28 -1.96
C ASP A 558 1.57 -12.36 -3.48
N MET A 559 2.76 -12.53 -4.06
CA MET A 559 2.99 -12.46 -5.51
C MET A 559 3.28 -13.85 -6.11
N ARG A 560 2.59 -14.89 -5.63
CA ARG A 560 2.86 -16.28 -5.97
C ARG A 560 1.78 -16.90 -6.88
N CYS A 561 2.15 -17.91 -7.65
CA CYS A 561 1.27 -18.74 -8.47
C CYS A 561 1.71 -20.22 -8.41
N PHE A 562 0.98 -21.12 -9.09
CA PHE A 562 1.28 -22.57 -9.08
C PHE A 562 2.29 -23.06 -10.11
N HIS A 563 2.88 -22.16 -10.88
CA HIS A 563 3.65 -22.50 -12.06
C HIS A 563 4.95 -23.29 -11.76
N ALA A 564 5.05 -24.55 -12.18
CA ALA A 564 6.25 -25.37 -12.02
C ALA A 564 7.34 -25.06 -13.07
N GLU A 565 7.02 -24.75 -14.33
CA GLU A 565 8.01 -24.40 -15.37
C GLU A 565 7.44 -23.59 -16.56
N HIS A 566 8.26 -22.69 -17.13
CA HIS A 566 7.94 -21.78 -18.26
C HIS A 566 7.79 -22.50 -19.62
N THR A 567 7.03 -23.60 -19.66
CA THR A 567 6.88 -24.40 -20.88
C THR A 567 5.50 -24.22 -21.50
N ALA A 568 5.44 -24.34 -22.83
CA ALA A 568 4.26 -24.16 -23.68
C ALA A 568 3.06 -25.08 -23.36
N THR A 569 3.22 -26.02 -22.43
CA THR A 569 2.27 -27.07 -22.08
C THR A 569 1.82 -27.03 -20.62
N ALA A 570 2.37 -26.14 -19.79
CA ALA A 570 2.02 -26.05 -18.38
C ALA A 570 0.73 -25.22 -18.19
N ASN A 571 -0.43 -25.90 -18.19
CA ASN A 571 -1.73 -25.35 -17.80
C ASN A 571 -1.81 -25.05 -16.28
N GLU A 572 -0.71 -25.10 -15.54
CA GLU A 572 -0.73 -25.09 -14.07
C GLU A 572 -1.13 -23.75 -13.47
N MET A 573 -1.00 -22.66 -14.25
CA MET A 573 -1.60 -21.39 -13.87
C MET A 573 -3.05 -21.28 -14.33
N LEU A 574 -3.56 -22.07 -15.27
CA LEU A 574 -4.92 -21.92 -15.78
C LEU A 574 -5.88 -22.84 -15.01
N SER A 575 -6.95 -22.31 -14.46
CA SER A 575 -8.09 -23.14 -14.04
C SER A 575 -8.73 -23.82 -15.25
N ASP A 576 -9.65 -24.75 -14.98
CA ASP A 576 -10.42 -25.48 -15.99
C ASP A 576 -11.17 -24.57 -16.98
N ASP A 577 -11.36 -23.29 -16.65
CA ASP A 577 -11.99 -22.26 -17.49
C ASP A 577 -11.00 -21.33 -18.23
N GLU A 578 -9.71 -21.67 -18.25
CA GLU A 578 -8.63 -20.85 -18.83
C GLU A 578 -8.40 -19.48 -18.16
N THR A 579 -8.77 -19.29 -16.88
CA THR A 579 -8.36 -18.11 -16.11
C THR A 579 -7.10 -18.38 -15.29
N TYR A 580 -6.23 -17.39 -15.10
CA TYR A 580 -5.03 -17.65 -14.30
C TYR A 580 -5.33 -17.67 -12.79
N ILE A 581 -4.82 -18.69 -12.10
CA ILE A 581 -4.82 -18.87 -10.66
C ILE A 581 -3.51 -18.34 -10.09
N ALA A 582 -3.59 -17.25 -9.32
CA ALA A 582 -2.51 -16.70 -8.52
C ALA A 582 -3.01 -16.35 -7.11
N SER A 583 -2.11 -15.97 -6.22
CA SER A 583 -2.42 -15.43 -4.90
C SER A 583 -3.39 -14.27 -5.01
N GLY A 584 -4.63 -14.42 -4.53
CA GLY A 584 -5.72 -13.48 -4.79
C GLY A 584 -6.96 -14.17 -5.34
N HIS A 585 -6.76 -15.26 -6.09
CA HIS A 585 -7.82 -16.17 -6.50
C HIS A 585 -8.16 -17.15 -5.37
N PRO A 586 -9.45 -17.41 -5.05
CA PRO A 586 -9.83 -18.36 -3.98
C PRO A 586 -9.24 -19.77 -4.17
N ASP A 587 -9.28 -20.30 -5.39
CA ASP A 587 -8.75 -21.64 -5.68
C ASP A 587 -7.24 -21.75 -5.44
N PHE A 588 -6.51 -20.63 -5.50
CA PHE A 588 -5.10 -20.61 -5.14
C PHE A 588 -4.90 -21.09 -3.70
N TYR A 589 -5.61 -20.46 -2.76
CA TYR A 589 -5.45 -20.75 -1.34
C TYR A 589 -5.96 -22.15 -0.98
N SER A 590 -7.01 -22.64 -1.64
CA SER A 590 -7.53 -24.00 -1.48
C SER A 590 -6.50 -25.07 -1.89
N ASN A 591 -5.77 -24.84 -2.99
CA ASN A 591 -4.78 -25.77 -3.52
C ASN A 591 -3.45 -25.76 -2.72
N ILE A 592 -2.98 -24.60 -2.21
CA ILE A 592 -1.73 -24.55 -1.41
C ILE A 592 -1.94 -25.09 0.00
N SER A 593 -3.16 -25.00 0.53
CA SER A 593 -3.50 -25.47 1.88
C SER A 593 -3.81 -26.96 1.92
N GLY A 594 -4.00 -27.59 0.75
CA GLY A 594 -4.43 -28.98 0.65
C GLY A 594 -5.90 -29.20 0.99
N SER A 595 -6.72 -28.13 0.99
CA SER A 595 -8.17 -28.23 1.21
C SER A 595 -8.87 -29.07 0.13
N ASN A 596 -8.26 -29.15 -1.05
CA ASN A 596 -8.68 -30.02 -2.16
C ASN A 596 -8.07 -31.43 -2.13
N GLY A 597 -7.41 -31.82 -1.02
CA GLY A 597 -6.85 -33.16 -0.81
C GLY A 597 -5.39 -33.35 -1.28
N VAL A 598 -4.85 -32.41 -2.06
CA VAL A 598 -3.44 -32.40 -2.49
C VAL A 598 -2.87 -30.99 -2.26
N ILE A 599 -1.74 -30.91 -1.55
CA ILE A 599 -1.00 -29.65 -1.35
C ILE A 599 -0.12 -29.42 -2.57
N LEU A 600 -0.35 -28.31 -3.27
CA LEU A 600 0.51 -27.87 -4.37
C LEU A 600 1.54 -26.81 -3.89
N PRO A 601 2.82 -26.92 -4.27
CA PRO A 601 3.81 -25.89 -3.99
C PRO A 601 3.50 -24.60 -4.75
N THR A 602 3.96 -23.47 -4.22
CA THR A 602 3.81 -22.14 -4.85
C THR A 602 5.15 -21.62 -5.33
N TYR A 603 5.10 -20.82 -6.40
CA TYR A 603 6.25 -20.22 -7.06
C TYR A 603 5.98 -18.73 -7.29
N ASP A 604 7.01 -17.93 -7.51
CA ASP A 604 6.83 -16.50 -7.76
C ASP A 604 6.31 -16.22 -9.17
N ILE A 605 5.56 -15.14 -9.35
CA ILE A 605 5.12 -14.67 -10.66
C ILE A 605 6.32 -14.12 -11.46
N THR A 606 6.40 -14.54 -12.72
CA THR A 606 7.54 -14.27 -13.60
C THR A 606 7.14 -13.79 -15.00
N GLY A 607 8.04 -13.04 -15.66
CA GLY A 607 7.91 -12.57 -17.05
C GLY A 607 8.69 -11.29 -17.35
N CYS A 608 8.64 -10.79 -18.58
CA CYS A 608 9.46 -9.65 -19.04
C CYS A 608 8.63 -8.38 -19.34
N PHE A 609 7.38 -8.54 -19.75
CA PHE A 609 6.45 -7.46 -20.07
C PHE A 609 5.23 -7.58 -19.16
N MET A 610 4.93 -6.52 -18.44
CA MET A 610 3.84 -6.47 -17.48
C MET A 610 2.89 -5.32 -17.82
N GLN A 611 1.61 -5.49 -17.50
CA GLN A 611 0.67 -4.38 -17.44
C GLN A 611 -0.17 -4.53 -16.18
N ILE A 612 -0.34 -3.42 -15.46
CA ILE A 612 -1.13 -3.35 -14.23
C ILE A 612 -2.48 -2.76 -14.57
N ARG A 613 -3.53 -3.33 -13.98
CA ARG A 613 -4.88 -2.81 -13.96
C ARG A 613 -5.28 -2.56 -12.51
N VAL A 614 -5.73 -1.34 -12.24
CA VAL A 614 -6.32 -0.95 -10.95
C VAL A 614 -7.84 -1.02 -11.10
N PRO A 615 -8.49 -2.11 -10.66
CA PRO A 615 -9.95 -2.18 -10.62
C PRO A 615 -10.48 -1.31 -9.47
N ILE A 616 -11.60 -0.61 -9.67
CA ILE A 616 -12.27 0.19 -8.64
C ILE A 616 -13.74 -0.24 -8.61
N THR A 617 -14.20 -0.65 -7.44
CA THR A 617 -15.58 -1.14 -7.21
C THR A 617 -16.24 -0.37 -6.07
N THR A 618 -17.56 -0.13 -6.17
CA THR A 618 -18.31 0.73 -5.21
C THR A 618 -19.34 0.00 -4.34
N LEU A 619 -19.48 -1.32 -4.49
CA LEU A 619 -20.37 -2.15 -3.66
C LEU A 619 -19.57 -3.25 -2.94
N ASN A 620 -18.54 -2.87 -2.20
CA ASN A 620 -17.92 -3.77 -1.23
C ASN A 620 -18.76 -3.85 0.06
N PRO A 621 -18.68 -4.95 0.83
CA PRO A 621 -19.42 -5.12 2.08
C PRO A 621 -19.03 -3.99 3.03
N MET A 622 -20.03 -3.19 3.38
CA MET A 622 -19.96 -2.23 4.48
C MET A 622 -20.20 -2.92 5.81
#